data_AF-A0A2Z4AZR4-F1
#
_entry.id   AF-A0A2Z4AZR4-F1
#
_cell.length_a   1.000
_cell.length_b   1.000
_cell.length_c   1.000
_cell.angle_alpha   90.00
_cell.angle_beta   90.00
_cell.angle_gamma   90.00
#
_symmetry.space_group_name_H-M   'P 1'
#
loop_
_entity.id
_entity.type
_entity.pdbx_description
1 polymer ?
#
loop_
_entity_poly.entity_id
_entity_poly.type
_entity_poly.pdbx_seq_one_letter_code
_entity_poly.pdbx_strand_id
1 'polypeptide(L)'
;MFTFIKNLINKKLNFFKNEVTKVLVSIITEIFLNFCLFIFFIMILFLGSFSLSFFLSYYFGNYILGFGIITILYIFLLFFIFFLCKDFIRFFIKDLFFKIFDKKK
;
A
#
# COMPACT_ATOMS: atom_id res chain seq x y z
N MET A 1 -22.24 -31.19 -38.15
CA MET A 1 -21.67 -31.69 -36.86
C MET A 1 -20.38 -30.97 -36.46
N PHE A 2 -19.39 -30.82 -37.35
CA PHE A 2 -18.13 -30.10 -37.08
C PHE A 2 -18.27 -28.63 -36.65
N THR A 3 -19.25 -27.91 -37.20
CA THR A 3 -19.53 -26.50 -36.85
C THR A 3 -19.98 -26.32 -35.40
N PHE A 4 -20.76 -27.25 -34.86
CA PHE A 4 -21.21 -27.23 -33.46
C PHE A 4 -20.05 -27.45 -32.48
N ILE A 5 -19.15 -28.39 -32.79
CA ILE A 5 -17.97 -28.69 -31.98
C ILE A 5 -17.03 -27.48 -31.95
N LYS A 6 -16.80 -26.84 -33.11
CA LYS A 6 -15.98 -25.62 -33.20
C LYS A 6 -16.58 -24.47 -32.38
N ASN A 7 -17.90 -24.31 -32.39
CA ASN A 7 -18.59 -23.26 -31.62
C ASN A 7 -18.51 -23.51 -30.10
N LEU A 8 -18.58 -24.76 -29.65
CA LEU A 8 -18.43 -25.10 -28.23
C LEU A 8 -17.00 -24.82 -27.74
N ILE A 9 -15.99 -25.15 -28.54
CA ILE A 9 -14.57 -24.87 -28.22
C ILE A 9 -14.33 -23.36 -28.17
N ASN A 10 -14.83 -22.60 -29.14
CA ASN A 10 -14.73 -21.13 -29.13
C ASN A 10 -15.47 -20.50 -27.94
N LYS A 11 -16.65 -21.01 -27.57
CA LYS A 11 -17.37 -20.52 -26.37
C LYS A 11 -16.58 -20.77 -25.09
N LYS A 12 -16.01 -21.96 -24.92
CA LYS A 12 -15.15 -22.27 -23.75
C LYS A 12 -13.92 -21.37 -23.72
N LEU A 13 -13.23 -21.20 -24.84
CA LEU A 13 -12.05 -20.32 -24.93
C LEU A 13 -12.40 -18.85 -24.60
N ASN A 14 -13.52 -18.35 -25.10
CA ASN A 14 -13.97 -16.99 -24.77
C ASN A 14 -14.36 -16.85 -23.29
N PHE A 15 -14.95 -17.89 -22.68
CA PHE A 15 -15.22 -17.91 -21.24
C PHE A 15 -13.93 -17.82 -20.43
N PHE A 16 -12.94 -18.67 -20.72
CA PHE A 16 -11.64 -18.63 -20.06
C PHE A 16 -10.94 -17.28 -20.26
N LYS A 17 -10.96 -16.73 -21.47
CA LYS A 17 -10.38 -15.41 -21.75
C LYS A 17 -11.05 -14.31 -20.92
N ASN A 18 -12.38 -14.32 -20.82
CA ASN A 18 -13.12 -13.35 -20.02
C ASN A 18 -12.90 -13.51 -18.51
N GLU A 19 -12.69 -14.73 -18.04
CA GLU A 19 -12.41 -14.99 -16.62
C GLU A 19 -11.00 -14.50 -16.25
N VAL A 20 -10.00 -14.77 -17.10
CA VAL A 20 -8.65 -14.24 -16.94
C VAL A 20 -8.62 -12.71 -16.98
N THR A 21 -9.35 -12.07 -17.91
CA THR A 21 -9.41 -10.61 -17.95
C THR A 21 -10.09 -10.03 -16.71
N LYS A 22 -11.15 -10.65 -16.19
CA LYS A 22 -11.78 -10.22 -14.94
C LYS A 22 -10.81 -10.26 -13.75
N VAL A 23 -10.06 -11.35 -13.60
CA VAL A 23 -9.08 -11.51 -12.51
C VAL A 23 -7.94 -10.48 -12.64
N LEU A 24 -7.45 -10.25 -13.86
CA LEU A 24 -6.43 -9.23 -14.10
C LEU A 24 -6.94 -7.83 -13.77
N VAL A 25 -8.15 -7.49 -14.22
CA VAL A 25 -8.77 -6.19 -13.94
C VAL A 25 -8.97 -6.01 -12.44
N SER A 26 -9.47 -7.02 -11.71
CA SER A 26 -9.64 -6.90 -10.26
C SER A 26 -8.33 -6.67 -9.53
N ILE A 27 -7.27 -7.39 -9.88
CA ILE A 27 -5.94 -7.22 -9.28
C ILE A 27 -5.40 -5.81 -9.56
N ILE A 28 -5.50 -5.34 -10.80
CA ILE A 28 -5.03 -4.01 -11.19
C ILE A 28 -5.82 -2.92 -10.46
N THR A 29 -7.15 -3.03 -10.37
CA THR A 29 -7.99 -2.06 -9.67
C THR A 29 -7.66 -2.02 -8.18
N GLU A 30 -7.45 -3.17 -7.55
CA GLU A 30 -7.12 -3.24 -6.12
C GLU A 30 -5.73 -2.66 -5.82
N ILE A 31 -4.73 -2.96 -6.65
CA ILE A 31 -3.39 -2.35 -6.57
C ILE A 31 -3.50 -0.83 -6.74
N PHE A 32 -4.25 -0.37 -7.74
CA PHE A 32 -4.42 1.05 -8.03
C PHE A 32 -5.08 1.80 -6.87
N LEU A 33 -6.16 1.23 -6.31
CA LEU A 33 -6.85 1.82 -5.15
C LEU A 33 -5.94 1.88 -3.92
N ASN A 34 -5.23 0.80 -3.62
CA ASN A 34 -4.28 0.76 -2.51
C ASN A 34 -3.14 1.77 -2.70
N PHE A 35 -2.65 1.93 -3.94
CA PHE A 35 -1.64 2.92 -4.27
C PHE A 35 -2.16 4.35 -4.11
N CYS A 36 -3.36 4.65 -4.58
CA CYS A 36 -4.01 5.95 -4.36
C CYS A 36 -4.18 6.24 -2.86
N LEU A 37 -4.70 5.28 -2.09
CA LEU A 37 -4.85 5.42 -0.64
C LEU A 37 -3.51 5.68 0.04
N PHE A 38 -2.45 5.00 -0.38
CA PHE A 38 -1.11 5.20 0.15
C PHE A 38 -0.61 6.62 -0.11
N ILE A 39 -0.80 7.16 -1.32
CA ILE A 39 -0.45 8.55 -1.65
C ILE A 39 -1.23 9.52 -0.76
N PHE A 40 -2.55 9.35 -0.66
CA PHE A 40 -3.37 10.22 0.19
C PHE A 40 -2.96 10.16 1.64
N PHE A 41 -2.62 8.97 2.15
CA PHE A 41 -2.14 8.80 3.51
C PHE A 41 -0.83 9.57 3.76
N ILE A 42 0.13 9.51 2.84
CA ILE A 42 1.36 10.29 2.90
C ILE A 42 1.05 11.79 2.89
N MET A 43 0.17 12.24 1.99
CA MET A 43 -0.22 13.66 1.92
C MET A 43 -0.87 14.13 3.23
N ILE A 44 -1.79 13.36 3.80
CA ILE A 44 -2.46 13.70 5.06
C ILE A 44 -1.44 13.81 6.20
N LEU A 45 -0.51 12.86 6.32
CA LEU A 45 0.54 12.90 7.33
C LEU A 45 1.43 14.13 7.17
N PHE A 46 1.81 14.45 5.93
CA PHE A 46 2.64 15.61 5.63
C PHE A 46 1.93 16.92 5.97
N LEU A 47 0.72 17.13 5.43
CA LEU A 47 -0.06 18.35 5.69
C LEU A 47 -0.45 18.48 7.17
N GLY A 48 -0.84 17.38 7.82
CA GLY A 48 -1.15 17.36 9.24
C GLY A 48 0.04 17.78 10.10
N SER A 49 1.24 17.29 9.77
CA SER A 49 2.47 17.67 10.48
C SER A 49 2.85 19.12 10.24
N PHE A 50 2.68 19.62 9.01
CA PHE A 50 2.87 21.03 8.70
C PHE A 50 1.92 21.91 9.49
N SER A 51 0.63 21.56 9.53
CA SER A 51 -0.38 22.27 10.31
C SER A 51 -0.02 22.27 11.81
N LEU A 52 0.37 21.12 12.35
CA LEU A 52 0.82 21.00 13.74
C LEU A 52 2.04 21.89 14.03
N SER A 53 2.95 22.01 13.06
CA SER A 53 4.15 22.86 13.17
C SER A 53 3.80 24.32 13.27
N PHE A 54 2.91 24.79 12.41
CA PHE A 54 2.43 26.16 12.48
C PHE A 54 1.66 26.43 13.76
N PHE A 55 0.85 25.47 14.23
CA PHE A 55 0.13 25.60 15.49
C PHE A 55 1.08 25.72 16.69
N LEU A 56 2.09 24.85 16.80
CA LEU A 56 3.10 24.96 17.84
C LEU A 56 3.92 26.25 17.72
N SER A 57 4.28 26.63 16.49
CA SER A 57 5.02 27.88 16.23
C SER A 57 4.24 29.11 16.72
N TYR A 58 2.92 29.13 16.51
CA TYR A 58 2.04 30.18 17.02
C TYR A 58 2.00 30.19 18.55
N TYR A 59 1.88 29.02 19.19
CA TYR A 59 1.83 28.91 20.65
C TYR A 59 3.13 29.35 21.34
N PHE A 60 4.28 28.97 20.78
CA PHE A 60 5.60 29.34 21.32
C PHE A 60 6.10 30.71 20.84
N GLY A 61 5.36 31.37 19.94
CA GLY A 61 5.75 32.66 19.35
C GLY A 61 7.01 32.60 18.49
N ASN A 62 7.52 31.41 18.16
CA ASN A 62 8.76 31.22 17.41
C ASN A 62 8.64 30.01 16.46
N TYR A 63 8.80 30.28 15.16
CA TYR A 63 8.78 29.27 14.11
C TYR A 63 9.83 28.18 14.30
N ILE A 64 11.03 28.54 14.77
CA ILE A 64 12.13 27.60 14.93
C ILE A 64 11.78 26.54 15.97
N LEU A 65 11.07 26.93 17.04
CA LEU A 65 10.67 26.01 18.11
C LEU A 65 9.57 25.05 17.64
N GLY A 66 8.57 25.53 16.90
CA GLY A 66 7.48 24.67 16.41
C GLY A 66 7.97 23.58 15.45
N PHE A 67 8.80 23.95 14.47
CA PHE A 67 9.43 22.98 13.57
C PHE A 67 10.44 22.09 14.28
N GLY A 68 11.20 22.65 15.23
CA GLY A 68 12.17 21.90 16.04
C GLY A 68 11.54 20.75 16.83
N ILE A 69 10.42 21.02 17.52
CA ILE A 69 9.72 20.00 18.32
C ILE A 69 9.24 18.84 17.44
N ILE A 70 8.67 19.14 16.27
CA ILE A 70 8.19 18.11 15.35
C ILE A 70 9.35 17.31 14.76
N THR A 71 10.48 17.96 14.48
CA THR A 71 11.69 17.28 14.00
C THR A 71 12.21 16.28 15.03
N ILE A 72 12.25 16.67 16.30
CA ILE A 72 12.64 15.78 17.41
C ILE A 72 11.67 14.60 17.52
N LEU A 73 10.36 14.87 17.41
CA LEU A 73 9.32 13.84 17.45
C LEU A 73 9.50 12.82 16.31
N TYR A 74 9.81 13.28 15.09
CA TYR A 74 10.11 12.40 13.96
C TYR A 74 11.38 11.58 14.13
N ILE A 75 12.44 12.15 14.72
CA ILE A 75 13.67 11.41 15.05
C ILE A 75 13.36 10.29 16.04
N PHE A 76 12.54 10.58 17.05
CA PHE A 76 12.12 9.58 18.03
C PHE A 76 11.29 8.46 17.37
N LEU A 77 10.38 8.83 16.47
CA LEU A 77 9.59 7.86 15.70
C LEU A 77 10.48 6.98 14.82
N LEU A 78 11.50 7.55 14.19
CA LEU A 78 12.47 6.81 13.38
C LEU A 78 13.24 5.80 14.22
N PHE A 79 13.68 6.20 15.42
CA PHE A 79 14.35 5.30 16.36
C PHE A 79 13.41 4.16 16.77
N PHE A 80 12.16 4.46 17.11
CA PHE A 80 11.16 3.47 17.49
C PHE A 80 10.92 2.46 16.37
N ILE A 81 10.74 2.92 15.12
CA ILE A 81 10.59 2.05 13.94
C ILE A 81 11.87 1.21 13.73
N PHE A 82 13.06 1.80 13.83
CA PHE A 82 14.30 1.07 13.62
C PHE A 82 14.50 -0.08 14.61
N PHE A 83 14.14 0.13 15.88
CA PHE A 83 14.29 -0.89 16.91
C PHE A 83 13.17 -1.94 16.88
N LEU A 84 11.90 -1.53 16.74
CA LEU A 84 10.76 -2.45 16.83
C LEU A 84 10.37 -3.06 15.49
N CYS A 85 10.39 -2.30 14.39
CA CYS A 85 9.96 -2.81 13.09
C CYS A 85 11.00 -3.70 12.42
N LYS A 86 12.26 -3.72 12.87
CA LYS A 86 13.28 -4.59 12.25
C LYS A 86 12.91 -6.07 12.35
N ASP A 87 12.36 -6.49 13.49
CA ASP A 87 11.90 -7.86 13.69
C ASP A 87 10.53 -8.11 13.05
N PHE A 88 9.60 -7.14 13.14
CA PHE A 88 8.29 -7.24 12.48
C PHE A 88 8.38 -7.30 10.96
N ILE A 89 9.19 -6.46 10.32
CA ILE A 89 9.39 -6.47 8.86
C ILE A 89 10.02 -7.80 8.43
N ARG A 90 10.99 -8.32 9.18
CA ARG A 90 11.62 -9.61 8.88
C ARG A 90 10.63 -10.77 9.01
N PHE A 91 9.72 -10.70 9.98
CA PHE A 91 8.63 -11.66 10.14
C PHE A 91 7.58 -11.55 9.02
N PHE A 92 7.15 -10.33 8.69
CA PHE A 92 6.18 -10.08 7.63
C PHE A 92 6.69 -10.52 6.26
N ILE A 93 7.95 -10.22 5.93
CA ILE A 93 8.58 -10.68 4.67
C ILE A 93 8.62 -12.20 4.62
N LYS A 94 8.96 -12.88 5.73
CA LYS A 94 8.95 -14.35 5.79
C LYS A 94 7.54 -14.91 5.57
N ASP A 95 6.52 -14.39 6.23
CA ASP A 95 5.14 -14.87 6.10
C ASP A 95 4.60 -14.65 4.68
N LEU A 96 4.93 -13.52 4.06
CA LEU A 96 4.53 -13.18 2.70
C LEU A 96 5.26 -14.07 1.67
N PHE A 97 6.54 -14.37 1.88
CA PHE A 97 7.30 -15.33 1.06
C PHE A 97 6.74 -16.74 1.17
N PHE A 98 6.41 -17.20 2.38
CA PHE A 98 5.80 -18.51 2.60
C PHE A 98 4.43 -18.60 1.94
N LYS A 99 3.55 -17.60 2.07
CA LYS A 99 2.24 -17.59 1.40
C LYS A 99 2.31 -17.65 -0.13
N ILE A 100 3.32 -17.00 -0.73
CA ILE A 100 3.51 -17.06 -2.19
C ILE A 100 4.04 -18.44 -2.61
N PHE A 101 4.90 -19.07 -1.81
CA PHE A 101 5.46 -20.39 -2.11
C PHE A 101 4.48 -21.54 -1.85
N ASP A 102 3.65 -21.45 -0.80
CA ASP A 102 2.65 -22.48 -0.48
C ASP A 102 1.50 -22.51 -1.48
N LYS A 103 1.14 -21.35 -2.09
CA LYS A 103 0.13 -21.30 -3.16
C LYS A 103 0.55 -21.99 -4.46
N LYS A 104 1.80 -22.49 -4.56
CA LYS A 104 2.33 -23.21 -5.73
C LYS A 104 2.42 -24.73 -5.55
N LYS A 105 1.99 -25.28 -4.41
CA LYS A 105 1.74 -26.72 -4.22
C LYS A 105 0.25 -27.02 -4.32
#